data_AF-A0A7C3YHD4-F1
#
_entry.id   AF-A0A7C3YHD4-F1
#
_cell.length_a   1.000
_cell.length_b   1.000
_cell.length_c   1.000
_cell.angle_alpha   90.00
_cell.angle_beta   90.00
_cell.angle_gamma   90.00
#
_symmetry.space_group_name_H-M   'P 1'
#
loop_
_entity.id
_entity.type
_entity.pdbx_description
1 polymer ?
#
loop_
_entity_poly.entity_id
_entity_poly.type
_entity_poly.pdbx_seq_one_letter_code
_entity_poly.pdbx_strand_id
1 'polypeptide(L)'
;MKEAKWYKKLTDNRVRCDLCNHRCVISDGKRGLCGVRENKSGILYSLVYGKVVASHIDPIEKKPLFHYLPGSYSFSISTVGCNFRCSHCQNSDISQMPVDQNRIIGQDVSPEQIVNLAEKNDCESISYTYTEPTVFMEYAVDIAKLAKEKGIKNVFVTNGYMTEEVLKDVYPYMDAANVDLKGFTEEHYRNICGARLKPVLNSIILMKQLGVWVEITTLIIPTVNDSEEK
;
A
#
# COMPACT_ATOMS: atom_id res chain seq x y z
N MET A 1 -8.70 11.30 -10.20
CA MET A 1 -8.18 12.12 -9.08
C MET A 1 -9.28 12.23 -8.02
N LYS A 2 -8.92 12.13 -6.75
CA LYS A 2 -9.85 12.14 -5.60
C LYS A 2 -9.23 12.95 -4.47
N GLU A 3 -10.00 13.75 -3.73
CA GLU A 3 -9.49 14.39 -2.51
C GLU A 3 -9.04 13.31 -1.51
N ALA A 4 -7.86 13.49 -0.92
CA ALA A 4 -7.30 12.57 0.05
C ALA A 4 -8.06 12.66 1.38
N LYS A 5 -8.28 11.54 2.06
CA LYS A 5 -9.01 11.52 3.35
C LYS A 5 -8.11 11.92 4.53
N TRP A 6 -6.87 11.45 4.54
CA TRP A 6 -5.99 11.54 5.71
C TRP A 6 -4.93 12.64 5.58
N TYR A 7 -5.33 13.88 5.82
CA TYR A 7 -4.41 15.01 5.87
C TYR A 7 -4.91 16.13 6.80
N LYS A 8 -4.00 17.00 7.20
CA LYS A 8 -4.31 18.25 7.91
C LYS A 8 -3.91 19.45 7.05
N LYS A 9 -4.78 20.46 7.02
CA LYS A 9 -4.45 21.77 6.46
C LYS A 9 -3.52 22.50 7.44
N LEU A 10 -2.52 23.19 6.90
CA LEU A 10 -1.58 24.02 7.63
C LEU A 10 -1.68 25.48 7.11
N THR A 11 -0.80 26.36 7.59
CA THR A 11 -0.68 27.73 7.06
C THR A 11 -0.10 27.73 5.64
N ASP A 12 -0.35 28.83 4.91
CA ASP A 12 0.27 29.12 3.61
C ASP A 12 -0.03 28.06 2.54
N ASN A 13 -1.28 27.58 2.51
CA ASN A 13 -1.74 26.52 1.62
C ASN A 13 -0.94 25.20 1.73
N ARG A 14 -0.16 24.98 2.81
CA ARG A 14 0.53 23.72 3.04
C ARG A 14 -0.41 22.68 3.63
N VAL A 15 -0.08 21.41 3.43
CA VAL A 15 -0.79 20.29 4.03
C VAL A 15 0.18 19.30 4.65
N ARG A 16 -0.22 18.63 5.73
CA ARG A 16 0.48 17.45 6.25
C ARG A 16 -0.30 16.20 5.87
N CYS A 17 0.28 15.34 5.05
CA CYS A 17 -0.28 14.03 4.76
C CYS A 17 -0.04 13.09 5.93
N ASP A 18 -1.10 12.56 6.52
CA ASP A 18 -1.03 11.64 7.68
C ASP A 18 -1.21 10.17 7.27
N LEU A 19 -1.18 9.88 5.97
CA LEU A 19 -1.43 8.55 5.38
C LEU A 19 -0.40 7.48 5.79
N CYS A 20 0.87 7.86 5.91
CA CYS A 20 1.98 6.96 6.28
C CYS A 20 2.98 7.67 7.20
N ASN A 21 3.88 6.89 7.82
CA ASN A 21 4.81 7.39 8.84
C ASN A 21 5.91 8.33 8.34
N HIS A 22 5.90 8.70 7.06
CA HIS A 22 6.68 9.84 6.56
C HIS A 22 6.10 11.19 6.97
N ARG A 23 4.78 11.27 7.20
CA ARG A 23 4.08 12.49 7.61
C ARG A 23 4.46 13.73 6.78
N CYS A 24 4.53 13.57 5.45
CA CYS A 24 5.03 14.61 4.55
C CYS A 24 4.28 15.94 4.75
N VAL A 25 5.04 17.02 4.94
CA VAL A 25 4.52 18.39 4.81
C VAL A 25 4.73 18.84 3.36
N ILE A 26 3.63 19.10 2.65
CA ILE A 26 3.60 19.31 1.21
C ILE A 26 3.17 20.75 0.92
N SER A 27 4.06 21.51 0.29
CA SER A 27 3.76 22.88 -0.17
C SER A 27 2.78 22.89 -1.33
N ASP A 28 2.15 24.05 -1.57
CA ASP A 28 1.23 24.22 -2.70
C ASP A 28 1.90 23.86 -4.04
N GLY A 29 1.18 23.14 -4.90
CA GLY A 29 1.67 22.63 -6.18
C GLY A 29 2.75 21.55 -6.09
N LYS A 30 3.05 21.01 -4.90
CA LYS A 30 4.05 19.95 -4.70
C LYS A 30 3.41 18.61 -4.39
N ARG A 31 4.24 17.56 -4.45
CA ARG A 31 3.87 16.17 -4.15
C ARG A 31 4.62 15.62 -2.95
N GLY A 32 4.01 14.67 -2.26
CA GLY A 32 4.66 13.88 -1.22
C GLY A 32 5.69 12.89 -1.78
N LEU A 33 6.41 12.21 -0.88
CA LEU A 33 7.51 11.29 -1.25
C LEU A 33 7.11 10.18 -2.23
N CYS A 34 5.85 9.74 -2.19
CA CYS A 34 5.34 8.69 -3.09
C CYS A 34 5.05 9.17 -4.51
N GLY A 35 5.13 10.48 -4.79
CA GLY A 35 4.89 11.04 -6.12
C GLY A 35 3.42 11.05 -6.57
N VAL A 36 2.47 10.56 -5.76
CA VAL A 36 1.05 10.41 -6.14
C VAL A 36 0.06 11.17 -5.24
N ARG A 37 0.58 11.87 -4.23
CA ARG A 37 -0.18 12.74 -3.33
C ARG A 37 0.20 14.18 -3.59
N GLU A 38 -0.70 14.95 -4.18
CA GLU A 38 -0.44 16.31 -4.67
C GLU A 38 -1.28 17.34 -3.92
N ASN A 39 -0.64 18.39 -3.42
CA ASN A 39 -1.34 19.51 -2.80
C ASN A 39 -1.70 20.54 -3.88
N LYS A 40 -2.99 20.89 -3.96
CA LYS A 40 -3.50 21.97 -4.81
C LYS A 40 -4.27 22.95 -3.95
N SER A 41 -3.68 24.12 -3.72
CA SER A 41 -4.28 25.23 -2.98
C SER A 41 -4.78 24.84 -1.59
N GLY A 42 -3.99 24.07 -0.85
CA GLY A 42 -4.31 23.63 0.51
C GLY A 42 -5.24 22.42 0.60
N ILE A 43 -5.50 21.74 -0.52
CA ILE A 43 -6.28 20.51 -0.59
C ILE A 43 -5.38 19.39 -1.14
N LEU A 44 -5.25 18.30 -0.39
CA LEU A 44 -4.46 17.16 -0.81
C LEU A 44 -5.29 16.23 -1.70
N TYR A 45 -4.76 15.83 -2.85
CA TYR A 45 -5.40 14.90 -3.77
C TYR A 45 -4.57 13.62 -3.96
N SER A 46 -5.27 12.49 -4.08
CA SER A 46 -4.74 11.28 -4.69
C SER A 46 -4.85 11.36 -6.20
N LEU A 47 -3.70 11.29 -6.88
CA LEU A 47 -3.64 11.29 -8.35
C LEU A 47 -3.98 9.93 -8.97
N VAL A 48 -3.95 8.87 -8.16
CA VAL A 48 -4.04 7.48 -8.62
C VAL A 48 -5.35 6.78 -8.29
N TYR A 49 -6.33 7.48 -7.72
CA TYR A 49 -7.66 6.91 -7.51
C TYR A 49 -8.26 6.47 -8.85
N GLY A 50 -8.59 5.18 -8.95
CA GLY A 50 -9.12 4.55 -10.17
C GLY A 50 -8.11 4.35 -11.30
N LYS A 51 -6.80 4.56 -11.09
CA LYS A 51 -5.76 4.46 -12.13
C LYS A 51 -4.97 3.15 -12.00
N VAL A 52 -5.55 2.07 -12.51
CA VAL A 52 -4.95 0.72 -12.42
C VAL A 52 -3.85 0.56 -13.46
N VAL A 53 -2.67 0.13 -13.03
CA VAL A 53 -1.52 -0.13 -13.92
C VAL A 53 -1.21 -1.60 -14.11
N ALA A 54 -1.62 -2.43 -13.16
CA ALA A 54 -1.45 -3.87 -13.22
C ALA A 54 -2.67 -4.54 -12.59
N SER A 55 -3.14 -5.60 -13.23
CA SER A 55 -4.21 -6.44 -12.72
C SER A 55 -3.96 -7.89 -13.14
N HIS A 56 -3.97 -8.82 -12.19
CA HIS A 56 -3.73 -10.25 -12.46
C HIS A 56 -4.57 -11.10 -11.52
N ILE A 57 -4.93 -12.30 -11.98
CA ILE A 57 -5.47 -13.35 -11.10
C ILE A 57 -4.29 -14.26 -10.76
N ASP A 58 -3.98 -14.36 -9.48
CA ASP A 58 -2.87 -15.17 -8.98
C ASP A 58 -3.38 -16.04 -7.81
N PRO A 59 -2.76 -17.20 -7.57
CA PRO A 59 -3.01 -17.96 -6.34
C PRO A 59 -2.61 -17.11 -5.12
N ILE A 60 -3.32 -17.29 -4.01
CA ILE A 60 -3.10 -16.50 -2.78
C ILE A 60 -1.67 -16.65 -2.23
N GLU A 61 -1.02 -17.78 -2.47
CA GLU A 61 0.35 -18.07 -2.04
C GLU A 61 1.38 -17.17 -2.75
N LYS A 62 1.03 -16.59 -3.92
CA LYS A 62 1.87 -15.57 -4.59
C LYS A 62 1.80 -14.21 -3.86
N LYS A 63 0.87 -14.02 -2.94
CA LYS A 63 0.72 -12.84 -2.04
C LYS A 63 1.33 -13.10 -0.66
N PRO A 64 2.42 -13.88 -0.67
CA PRO A 64 2.91 -14.75 0.40
C PRO A 64 1.97 -15.00 1.59
N LEU A 65 0.73 -15.40 1.32
CA LEU A 65 -0.22 -15.84 2.35
C LEU A 65 -0.41 -17.35 2.22
N PHE A 66 0.30 -18.10 3.07
CA PHE A 66 0.29 -19.57 3.01
C PHE A 66 -0.78 -20.21 3.90
N HIS A 67 -1.26 -19.47 4.90
CA HIS A 67 -2.21 -19.96 5.90
C HIS A 67 -3.56 -19.25 5.82
N TYR A 68 -3.74 -18.36 4.83
CA TYR A 68 -4.97 -17.63 4.59
C TYR A 68 -5.54 -17.99 3.22
N LEU A 69 -6.75 -18.58 3.20
CA LEU A 69 -7.44 -19.06 1.99
C LEU A 69 -6.59 -19.99 1.09
N PRO A 70 -5.88 -21.00 1.63
CA PRO A 70 -4.94 -21.81 0.84
C PRO A 70 -5.61 -22.47 -0.38
N GLY A 71 -4.96 -22.39 -1.53
CA GLY A 71 -5.43 -22.92 -2.81
C GLY A 71 -6.44 -22.02 -3.55
N SER A 72 -6.85 -20.89 -2.97
CA SER A 72 -7.76 -19.92 -3.60
C SER A 72 -7.05 -19.00 -4.60
N TYR A 73 -7.86 -18.32 -5.41
CA TYR A 73 -7.42 -17.25 -6.30
C TYR A 73 -7.73 -15.86 -5.74
N SER A 74 -6.82 -14.92 -6.00
CA SER A 74 -6.97 -13.51 -5.65
C SER A 74 -6.86 -12.59 -6.88
N PHE A 75 -7.84 -11.71 -7.02
CA PHE A 75 -7.80 -10.65 -8.03
C PHE A 75 -6.89 -9.51 -7.55
N SER A 76 -5.72 -9.42 -8.15
CA SER A 76 -4.64 -8.55 -7.71
C SER A 76 -4.62 -7.26 -8.49
N ILE A 77 -4.51 -6.11 -7.83
CA ILE A 77 -4.43 -4.80 -8.48
C ILE A 77 -3.34 -3.91 -7.90
N SER A 78 -2.93 -2.93 -8.70
CA SER A 78 -2.02 -1.87 -8.26
C SER A 78 -2.19 -0.57 -9.04
N THR A 79 -1.70 0.52 -8.44
CA THR A 79 -1.48 1.81 -9.09
C THR A 79 0.01 2.15 -9.09
N VAL A 80 0.41 3.18 -9.83
CA VAL A 80 1.78 3.72 -9.69
C VAL A 80 2.02 4.31 -8.30
N GLY A 81 3.30 4.43 -7.94
CA GLY A 81 3.76 5.11 -6.73
C GLY A 81 4.00 4.17 -5.55
N CYS A 82 5.04 4.45 -4.78
CA CYS A 82 5.33 3.78 -3.51
C CYS A 82 5.94 4.80 -2.54
N ASN A 83 5.65 4.64 -1.25
CA ASN A 83 6.22 5.50 -0.21
C ASN A 83 7.62 5.04 0.25
N PHE A 84 8.15 3.92 -0.26
CA PHE A 84 9.52 3.45 -0.05
C PHE A 84 10.35 3.61 -1.34
N ARG A 85 11.68 3.60 -1.19
CA ARG A 85 12.66 3.62 -2.28
C ARG A 85 13.62 2.43 -2.19
N CYS A 86 13.08 1.22 -2.08
CA CYS A 86 13.88 0.00 -1.93
C CYS A 86 14.85 -0.17 -3.09
N SER A 87 16.16 -0.29 -2.80
CA SER A 87 17.21 -0.47 -3.83
C SER A 87 17.05 -1.77 -4.64
N HIS A 88 16.36 -2.77 -4.07
CA HIS A 88 16.09 -4.07 -4.67
C HIS A 88 14.64 -4.21 -5.18
N CYS A 89 13.92 -3.10 -5.42
CA CYS A 89 12.52 -3.16 -5.85
C CYS A 89 12.39 -3.76 -7.25
N GLN A 90 11.70 -4.90 -7.36
CA GLN A 90 11.41 -5.56 -8.64
C GLN A 90 10.40 -4.78 -9.51
N ASN A 91 9.52 -4.00 -8.87
CA ASN A 91 8.50 -3.17 -9.54
C ASN A 91 8.89 -1.69 -9.55
N SER A 92 10.19 -1.38 -9.64
CA SER A 92 10.71 -0.01 -9.57
C SER A 92 10.17 0.86 -10.73
N ASP A 93 9.96 0.26 -11.88
CA ASP A 93 9.39 0.85 -13.09
C ASP A 93 8.01 1.46 -12.87
N ILE A 94 7.13 0.84 -12.07
CA ILE A 94 5.80 1.39 -11.75
C ILE A 94 5.74 2.08 -10.38
N SER A 95 6.56 1.66 -9.41
CA SER A 95 6.55 2.24 -8.07
C SER A 95 7.27 3.58 -8.00
N GLN A 96 8.35 3.78 -8.75
CA GLN A 96 9.18 4.99 -8.71
C GLN A 96 8.92 5.95 -9.87
N MET A 97 8.27 5.50 -10.96
CA MET A 97 7.91 6.33 -12.13
C MET A 97 7.28 7.69 -11.77
N PRO A 98 6.34 7.79 -10.80
CA PRO A 98 5.77 9.10 -10.45
C PRO A 98 6.78 10.11 -9.96
N VAL A 99 7.87 9.67 -9.31
CA VAL A 99 8.89 10.57 -8.82
C VAL A 99 10.02 10.75 -9.82
N ASP A 100 10.49 9.66 -10.43
CA ASP A 100 11.67 9.70 -11.29
C ASP A 100 11.36 10.27 -12.69
N GLN A 101 10.11 10.13 -13.15
CA GLN A 101 9.68 10.58 -14.48
C GLN A 101 8.53 11.60 -14.44
N ASN A 102 8.01 11.95 -13.25
CA ASN A 102 6.84 12.80 -13.07
C ASN A 102 5.61 12.36 -13.88
N ARG A 103 5.43 11.04 -14.07
CA ARG A 103 4.34 10.45 -14.86
C ARG A 103 3.34 9.73 -13.97
N ILE A 104 2.06 10.00 -14.20
CA ILE A 104 0.94 9.25 -13.63
C ILE A 104 0.24 8.54 -14.78
N ILE A 105 0.25 7.21 -14.75
CA ILE A 105 -0.38 6.35 -15.75
C ILE A 105 -1.40 5.43 -15.09
N GLY A 106 -2.24 4.80 -15.91
CA GLY A 106 -3.20 3.80 -15.48
C GLY A 106 -4.49 3.88 -16.28
N GLN A 107 -5.16 2.75 -16.40
CA GLN A 107 -6.50 2.66 -16.96
C GLN A 107 -7.51 3.09 -15.92
N ASP A 108 -8.54 3.84 -16.35
CA ASP A 108 -9.65 4.21 -15.48
C ASP A 108 -10.52 2.99 -15.23
N VAL A 109 -10.50 2.51 -13.99
CA VAL A 109 -11.30 1.38 -13.53
C VAL A 109 -11.98 1.79 -12.23
N SER A 110 -13.29 1.61 -12.15
CA SER A 110 -14.08 1.93 -10.96
C SER A 110 -13.98 0.82 -9.90
N PRO A 111 -14.24 1.14 -8.62
CA PRO A 111 -14.32 0.13 -7.58
C PRO A 111 -15.26 -1.05 -7.90
N GLU A 112 -16.44 -0.74 -8.47
CA GLU A 112 -17.44 -1.75 -8.87
C GLU A 112 -16.90 -2.66 -9.97
N GLN A 113 -16.16 -2.11 -10.94
CA GLN A 113 -15.54 -2.92 -12.00
C GLN A 113 -14.52 -3.90 -11.43
N ILE A 114 -13.71 -3.50 -10.44
CA ILE A 114 -12.76 -4.41 -9.77
C ILE A 114 -13.51 -5.55 -9.07
N VAL A 115 -14.54 -5.23 -8.30
CA VAL A 115 -15.32 -6.25 -7.57
C VAL A 115 -16.05 -7.19 -8.53
N ASN A 116 -16.64 -6.66 -9.60
CA ASN A 116 -17.29 -7.48 -10.63
C ASN A 116 -16.30 -8.38 -11.38
N LEU A 117 -15.06 -7.92 -11.61
CA LEU A 117 -14.02 -8.75 -12.21
C LEU A 117 -13.57 -9.85 -11.26
N ALA A 118 -13.42 -9.57 -9.97
CA ALA A 118 -13.08 -10.60 -8.97
C ALA A 118 -14.18 -11.67 -8.88
N GLU A 119 -15.45 -11.26 -8.78
CA GLU A 119 -16.61 -12.16 -8.74
C GLU A 119 -16.73 -13.00 -10.01
N LYS A 120 -16.61 -12.38 -11.20
CA LYS A 120 -16.71 -13.07 -12.49
C LYS A 120 -15.65 -14.16 -12.67
N ASN A 121 -14.51 -14.04 -12.01
CA ASN A 121 -13.40 -14.98 -12.11
C ASN A 121 -13.27 -15.86 -10.85
N ASP A 122 -14.34 -15.99 -10.06
CA ASP A 122 -14.40 -16.85 -8.88
C ASP A 122 -13.23 -16.62 -7.90
N CYS A 123 -12.79 -15.37 -7.76
CA CYS A 123 -11.74 -15.01 -6.82
C CYS A 123 -12.33 -14.85 -5.41
N GLU A 124 -11.77 -15.57 -4.44
CA GLU A 124 -12.19 -15.48 -3.03
C GLU A 124 -11.69 -14.19 -2.36
N SER A 125 -10.67 -13.56 -2.94
CA SER A 125 -10.12 -12.30 -2.44
C SER A 125 -9.72 -11.31 -3.54
N ILE A 126 -9.54 -10.06 -3.12
CA ILE A 126 -8.88 -9.01 -3.89
C ILE A 126 -7.58 -8.63 -3.16
N SER A 127 -6.47 -8.61 -3.89
CA SER A 127 -5.16 -8.24 -3.35
C SER A 127 -4.69 -6.88 -3.84
N TYR A 128 -4.45 -5.96 -2.91
CA TYR A 128 -3.83 -4.66 -3.19
C TYR A 128 -2.31 -4.79 -3.03
N THR A 129 -1.56 -4.73 -4.13
CA THR A 129 -0.16 -5.23 -4.19
C THR A 129 0.71 -4.52 -5.26
N TYR A 130 1.84 -5.14 -5.65
CA TYR A 130 2.89 -4.73 -6.59
C TYR A 130 3.71 -3.49 -6.21
N THR A 131 3.05 -2.41 -5.81
CA THR A 131 3.68 -1.18 -5.35
C THR A 131 3.52 -1.05 -3.83
N GLU A 132 2.68 -0.12 -3.36
CA GLU A 132 2.29 -0.02 -1.96
C GLU A 132 0.82 0.40 -1.83
N PRO A 133 -0.07 -0.45 -1.30
CA PRO A 133 -1.51 -0.14 -1.20
C PRO A 133 -1.83 1.09 -0.34
N THR A 134 -0.98 1.42 0.63
CA THR A 134 -1.11 2.65 1.42
C THR A 134 -1.23 3.89 0.52
N VAL A 135 -0.52 3.98 -0.61
CA VAL A 135 -0.51 5.21 -1.41
C VAL A 135 -1.80 5.43 -2.21
N PHE A 136 -2.63 4.41 -2.39
CA PHE A 136 -3.95 4.47 -3.05
C PHE A 136 -5.11 4.05 -2.14
N MET A 137 -4.94 4.21 -0.82
CA MET A 137 -5.85 3.69 0.20
C MET A 137 -7.33 4.11 0.03
N GLU A 138 -7.66 5.32 -0.45
CA GLU A 138 -9.06 5.70 -0.69
C GLU A 138 -9.72 4.79 -1.75
N TYR A 139 -8.97 4.43 -2.79
CA TYR A 139 -9.46 3.51 -3.83
C TYR A 139 -9.59 2.09 -3.29
N ALA A 140 -8.59 1.62 -2.53
CA ALA A 140 -8.62 0.31 -1.90
C ALA A 140 -9.79 0.17 -0.91
N VAL A 141 -10.07 1.17 -0.09
CA VAL A 141 -11.20 1.16 0.86
C VAL A 141 -12.55 1.14 0.15
N ASP A 142 -12.71 1.91 -0.93
CA ASP A 142 -13.97 1.91 -1.69
C ASP A 142 -14.21 0.56 -2.38
N ILE A 143 -13.17 -0.09 -2.92
CA ILE A 143 -13.26 -1.47 -3.42
C ILE A 143 -13.60 -2.43 -2.28
N ALA A 144 -12.91 -2.31 -1.15
CA ALA A 144 -13.03 -3.25 -0.04
C ALA A 144 -14.43 -3.27 0.60
N LYS A 145 -15.08 -2.11 0.68
CA LYS A 145 -16.49 -2.01 1.09
C LYS A 145 -17.39 -2.85 0.19
N LEU A 146 -17.28 -2.66 -1.12
CA LEU A 146 -18.09 -3.37 -2.12
C LEU A 146 -17.76 -4.87 -2.15
N ALA A 147 -16.48 -5.23 -2.02
CA ALA A 147 -16.04 -6.63 -1.98
C ALA A 147 -16.65 -7.37 -0.78
N LYS A 148 -16.70 -6.71 0.39
CA LYS A 148 -17.26 -7.27 1.62
C LYS A 148 -18.76 -7.56 1.50
N GLU A 149 -19.52 -6.71 0.79
CA GLU A 149 -20.95 -6.95 0.51
C GLU A 149 -21.17 -8.24 -0.30
N LYS A 150 -20.18 -8.64 -1.09
CA LYS A 150 -20.19 -9.87 -1.89
C LYS A 150 -19.47 -11.06 -1.22
N GLY A 151 -19.00 -10.89 0.01
CA GLY A 151 -18.24 -11.93 0.71
C GLY A 151 -16.80 -12.14 0.21
N ILE A 152 -16.29 -11.28 -0.68
CA ILE A 152 -14.92 -11.33 -1.20
C ILE A 152 -13.97 -10.69 -0.19
N LYS A 153 -12.88 -11.39 0.15
CA LYS A 153 -11.90 -10.97 1.17
C LYS A 153 -10.94 -9.90 0.65
N ASN A 154 -10.46 -9.05 1.54
CA ASN A 154 -9.53 -7.97 1.24
C ASN A 154 -8.13 -8.25 1.78
N VAL A 155 -7.17 -8.36 0.87
CA VAL A 155 -5.78 -8.73 1.17
C VAL A 155 -4.86 -7.55 0.85
N PHE A 156 -4.04 -7.13 1.81
CA PHE A 156 -3.06 -6.06 1.65
C PHE A 156 -1.63 -6.63 1.65
N VAL A 157 -0.93 -6.53 0.53
CA VAL A 157 0.51 -6.86 0.46
C VAL A 157 1.26 -5.54 0.57
N THR A 158 1.84 -5.27 1.74
CA THR A 158 2.26 -3.91 2.14
C THR A 158 3.62 -3.91 2.83
N ASN A 159 4.32 -2.78 2.75
CA ASN A 159 5.48 -2.50 3.58
C ASN A 159 5.14 -2.13 5.03
N GLY A 160 3.85 -2.05 5.39
CA GLY A 160 3.40 -1.84 6.76
C GLY A 160 3.72 -0.46 7.33
N TYR A 161 3.83 0.58 6.49
CA TYR A 161 4.25 1.91 6.94
C TYR A 161 3.10 2.91 7.16
N MET A 162 1.86 2.42 7.28
CA MET A 162 0.67 3.22 7.61
C MET A 162 0.81 3.88 9.00
N THR A 163 0.27 5.07 9.19
CA THR A 163 0.18 5.64 10.54
C THR A 163 -0.85 4.87 11.38
N GLU A 164 -0.71 4.95 12.70
CA GLU A 164 -1.64 4.30 13.64
C GLU A 164 -3.08 4.75 13.42
N GLU A 165 -3.30 6.06 13.22
CA GLU A 165 -4.63 6.61 13.00
C GLU A 165 -5.28 6.11 11.69
N VAL A 166 -4.49 5.93 10.63
CA VAL A 166 -4.98 5.39 9.36
C VAL A 166 -5.30 3.92 9.54
N LEU A 167 -4.40 3.15 10.16
CA LEU A 167 -4.60 1.73 10.36
C LEU A 167 -5.87 1.44 11.18
N LYS A 168 -6.12 2.22 12.25
CA LYS A 168 -7.35 2.15 13.05
C LYS A 168 -8.63 2.53 12.28
N ASP A 169 -8.53 3.32 11.23
CA ASP A 169 -9.67 3.70 10.39
C ASP A 169 -9.93 2.69 9.27
N VAL A 170 -8.88 2.03 8.74
CA VAL A 170 -9.00 1.12 7.59
C VAL A 170 -9.06 -0.36 7.95
N TYR A 171 -8.66 -0.77 9.16
CA TYR A 171 -8.68 -2.19 9.57
C TYR A 171 -10.03 -2.90 9.37
N PRO A 172 -11.23 -2.26 9.47
CA PRO A 172 -12.50 -2.97 9.26
C PRO A 172 -12.69 -3.50 7.83
N TYR A 173 -11.84 -3.05 6.90
CA TYR A 173 -11.82 -3.39 5.48
C TYR A 173 -10.56 -4.16 5.07
N MET A 174 -9.78 -4.66 6.04
CA MET A 174 -8.56 -5.42 5.83
C MET A 174 -8.70 -6.78 6.52
N ASP A 175 -9.06 -7.82 5.75
CA ASP A 175 -9.21 -9.16 6.31
C ASP A 175 -7.86 -9.82 6.57
N ALA A 176 -6.90 -9.62 5.66
CA ALA A 176 -5.54 -10.11 5.80
C ALA A 176 -4.50 -9.12 5.28
N ALA A 177 -3.29 -9.20 5.83
CA ALA A 177 -2.13 -8.48 5.37
C ALA A 177 -0.91 -9.41 5.33
N ASN A 178 -0.19 -9.37 4.22
CA ASN A 178 1.21 -9.79 4.19
C ASN A 178 2.07 -8.54 4.35
N VAL A 179 2.84 -8.47 5.43
CA VAL A 179 3.71 -7.33 5.71
C VAL A 179 5.16 -7.69 5.39
N ASP A 180 5.77 -6.94 4.48
CA ASP A 180 7.18 -7.06 4.17
C ASP A 180 8.05 -6.46 5.30
N LEU A 181 8.61 -7.32 6.14
CA LEU A 181 9.66 -6.95 7.10
C LEU A 181 11.02 -7.09 6.39
N LYS A 182 11.50 -6.00 5.79
CA LYS A 182 12.61 -6.02 4.82
C LYS A 182 14.00 -6.15 5.46
N GLY A 183 14.08 -6.06 6.79
CA GLY A 183 15.29 -6.27 7.58
C GLY A 183 15.01 -6.01 9.07
N PHE A 184 16.00 -6.22 9.93
CA PHE A 184 15.81 -6.09 11.37
C PHE A 184 16.60 -4.94 12.02
N THR A 185 17.21 -4.07 11.20
CA THR A 185 17.94 -2.90 11.67
C THR A 185 17.40 -1.58 11.10
N GLU A 186 17.49 -0.52 11.89
CA GLU A 186 17.20 0.85 11.43
C GLU A 186 18.14 1.29 10.31
N GLU A 187 19.39 0.83 10.33
CA GLU A 187 20.36 1.12 9.28
C GLU A 187 19.93 0.55 7.92
N HIS A 188 19.51 -0.72 7.88
CA HIS A 188 18.99 -1.35 6.67
C HIS A 188 17.80 -0.56 6.13
N TYR A 189 16.84 -0.21 6.99
CA TYR A 189 15.66 0.55 6.57
C TYR A 189 15.99 1.93 6.01
N ARG A 190 16.94 2.65 6.62
CA ARG A 190 17.35 3.98 6.14
C ARG A 190 18.10 3.89 4.81
N ASN A 191 19.08 3.00 4.73
CA ASN A 191 20.02 2.95 3.60
C ASN A 191 19.44 2.20 2.40
N ILE A 192 18.69 1.12 2.63
CA ILE A 192 18.17 0.26 1.56
C ILE A 192 16.74 0.63 1.17
N CYS A 193 15.87 0.95 2.14
CA CYS A 193 14.44 1.16 1.92
C CYS A 193 14.02 2.64 1.84
N GLY A 194 14.85 3.57 2.36
CA GLY A 194 14.48 4.98 2.51
C GLY A 194 13.39 5.21 3.56
N ALA A 195 13.36 4.39 4.61
CA ALA A 195 12.32 4.39 5.65
C ALA A 195 12.91 4.12 7.05
N ARG A 196 12.04 3.91 8.05
CA ARG A 196 12.41 3.54 9.42
C ARG A 196 11.80 2.18 9.77
N LEU A 197 12.49 1.38 10.58
CA LEU A 197 12.01 0.05 10.96
C LEU A 197 10.89 0.13 12.00
N LYS A 198 11.07 0.96 13.04
CA LYS A 198 10.14 1.02 14.18
C LYS A 198 8.65 1.17 13.78
N PRO A 199 8.27 2.03 12.81
CA PRO A 199 6.87 2.14 12.42
C PRO A 199 6.30 0.90 11.72
N VAL A 200 7.12 0.11 11.04
CA VAL A 200 6.69 -1.18 10.45
C VAL A 200 6.37 -2.18 11.56
N LEU A 201 7.27 -2.33 12.53
CA LEU A 201 7.06 -3.21 13.69
C LEU A 201 5.79 -2.82 14.47
N ASN A 202 5.59 -1.52 14.71
CA ASN A 202 4.40 -1.04 15.39
C ASN A 202 3.11 -1.35 14.59
N SER A 203 3.15 -1.23 13.26
CA SER A 203 1.99 -1.53 12.41
C SER A 203 1.66 -3.02 12.40
N ILE A 204 2.66 -3.89 12.35
CA ILE A 204 2.49 -5.36 12.47
C ILE A 204 1.78 -5.70 13.78
N ILE A 205 2.27 -5.18 14.90
CA ILE A 205 1.68 -5.40 16.23
C ILE A 205 0.23 -4.90 16.26
N LEU A 206 -0.02 -3.70 15.75
CA LEU A 206 -1.35 -3.10 15.75
C LEU A 206 -2.33 -3.86 14.86
N MET A 207 -1.93 -4.29 13.66
CA MET A 207 -2.75 -5.14 12.78
C MET A 207 -3.19 -6.40 13.51
N LYS A 208 -2.26 -7.08 14.19
CA LYS A 208 -2.57 -8.28 14.97
C LYS A 208 -3.53 -7.99 16.12
N GLN A 209 -3.35 -6.88 16.85
CA GLN A 209 -4.24 -6.46 17.94
C GLN A 209 -5.65 -6.12 17.46
N LEU A 210 -5.78 -5.57 16.25
CA LEU A 210 -7.06 -5.23 15.62
C LEU A 210 -7.77 -6.44 14.97
N GLY A 211 -7.16 -7.63 15.01
CA GLY A 211 -7.75 -8.86 14.48
C GLY A 211 -7.54 -9.10 13.00
N VAL A 212 -6.66 -8.34 12.33
CA VAL A 212 -6.24 -8.61 10.96
C VAL A 212 -5.43 -9.91 10.93
N TRP A 213 -5.66 -10.77 9.92
CA TRP A 213 -4.76 -11.90 9.69
C TRP A 213 -3.41 -11.39 9.17
N VAL A 214 -2.31 -11.67 9.88
CA VAL A 214 -0.99 -11.15 9.50
C VAL A 214 -0.05 -12.31 9.24
N GLU A 215 0.55 -12.31 8.04
CA GLU A 215 1.77 -13.07 7.74
C GLU A 215 2.89 -12.06 7.41
N ILE A 216 4.14 -12.46 7.66
CA ILE A 216 5.30 -11.60 7.48
C ILE A 216 6.20 -12.22 6.43
N THR A 217 6.61 -11.43 5.45
CA THR A 217 7.61 -11.82 4.45
C THR A 217 8.91 -11.08 4.71
N THR A 218 10.02 -11.79 4.68
CA THR A 218 11.36 -11.21 4.68
C THR A 218 12.13 -11.75 3.49
N LEU A 219 12.39 -10.90 2.50
CA LEU A 219 13.29 -11.22 1.40
C LEU A 219 14.73 -11.23 1.94
N ILE A 220 15.37 -12.40 1.89
CA ILE A 220 16.78 -12.54 2.22
C ILE A 220 17.63 -12.14 1.02
N ILE A 221 18.53 -11.20 1.24
CA ILE A 221 19.50 -10.66 0.30
C ILE A 221 20.88 -11.05 0.84
N PRO A 222 21.62 -11.91 0.11
CA PRO A 222 22.94 -12.37 0.55
C PRO A 222 23.85 -11.19 0.89
N THR A 223 24.60 -11.30 1.99
CA THR A 223 25.51 -10.29 2.57
C THR A 223 24.86 -9.01 3.09
N VAL A 224 23.53 -8.87 3.03
CA VAL A 224 22.82 -7.64 3.40
C VAL A 224 21.90 -7.83 4.60
N ASN A 225 21.14 -8.93 4.66
CA ASN A 225 20.24 -9.25 5.77
C ASN A 225 20.10 -10.78 6.01
N ASP A 226 21.16 -11.53 5.69
CA ASP A 226 21.28 -12.98 5.85
C ASP A 226 22.09 -13.41 7.07
N SER A 227 22.45 -12.46 7.95
CA SER A 227 23.15 -12.74 9.21
C SER A 227 22.23 -13.41 10.23
N GLU A 228 22.73 -14.38 10.99
CA GLU A 228 21.99 -14.98 12.11
C GLU A 228 21.79 -14.00 13.28
N GLU A 229 22.68 -13.01 13.42
CA GLU A 229 22.68 -12.08 14.55
C GLU A 229 21.90 -10.78 14.31
N LYS A 230 21.63 -10.41 13.05
CA LYS A 230 21.12 -9.08 12.67
C LYS A 230 20.28 -9.07 11.39
#